data_AF-A0A0R2V2T8-F1
#
_entry.id   AF-A0A0R2V2T8-F1
#
_cell.length_a   1.000
_cell.length_b   1.000
_cell.length_c   1.000
_cell.angle_alpha   90.00
_cell.angle_beta   90.00
_cell.angle_gamma   90.00
#
_symmetry.space_group_name_H-M   'P 1'
#
loop_
_entity.id
_entity.type
_entity.pdbx_description
1 polymer ?
#
loop_
_entity_poly.entity_id
_entity_poly.type
_entity_poly.pdbx_seq_one_letter_code
_entity_poly.pdbx_strand_id
1 'polypeptide(L)' 'MLEWDTNQPMTVQVTDMQGRNIALSTLQTDNRTLLDTRLLTPGMYFLSTPDGWKGQFIKQ' A
#
# COMPACT_ATOMS: atom_id res chain seq x y z
N MET A 1 10.63 -25.24 -8.25
CA MET A 1 9.43 -24.48 -8.59
C MET A 1 9.12 -23.61 -7.39
N LEU A 2 9.36 -22.29 -7.46
CA LEU A 2 8.98 -21.37 -6.38
C LEU A 2 7.52 -20.99 -6.63
N GLU A 3 6.60 -21.59 -5.87
CA GLU A 3 5.21 -21.16 -5.80
C GLU A 3 5.13 -20.04 -4.77
N TRP A 4 4.72 -18.85 -5.21
CA TRP A 4 4.43 -17.74 -4.31
C TRP A 4 3.02 -17.97 -3.79
N ASP A 5 2.88 -18.17 -2.48
CA ASP A 5 1.57 -18.33 -1.84
C ASP A 5 0.82 -16.98 -1.88
N THR A 6 -0.09 -16.85 -2.83
CA THR A 6 -0.88 -15.62 -3.05
C THR A 6 -1.95 -15.39 -1.99
N ASN A 7 -2.06 -16.25 -0.96
CA ASN A 7 -3.07 -16.14 0.10
C ASN A 7 -2.56 -15.44 1.37
N GLN A 8 -1.33 -14.92 1.40
CA GLN A 8 -0.85 -14.18 2.56
C GLN A 8 -1.37 -12.74 2.57
N PRO A 9 -1.93 -12.25 3.70
CA PRO A 9 -2.33 -10.87 3.84
C PRO A 9 -1.13 -9.94 3.58
N MET A 10 -1.28 -8.99 2.66
CA MET A 10 -0.27 -7.98 2.41
C MET A 10 -0.59 -6.70 3.15
N THR A 11 0.40 -6.13 3.83
CA THR A 11 0.27 -4.81 4.43
C THR A 11 0.89 -3.76 3.52
N VAL A 12 0.09 -2.78 3.11
CA VAL A 12 0.53 -1.56 2.43
C VAL A 12 0.57 -0.43 3.43
N GLN A 13 1.70 0.27 3.49
CA GLN A 13 1.90 1.41 4.38
C GLN A 13 2.16 2.67 3.55
N VAL A 14 1.50 3.76 3.93
CA VAL A 14 1.72 5.09 3.35
C VAL A 14 2.40 5.96 4.39
N THR A 15 3.58 6.46 4.06
CA THR A 15 4.35 7.39 4.90
C THR A 15 4.52 8.75 4.24
N ASP A 16 4.51 9.81 5.04
CA ASP A 16 4.89 11.14 4.57
C ASP A 16 6.41 11.34 4.53
N MET A 17 6.87 12.50 4.09
CA MET A 17 8.29 12.84 4.02
C MET A 17 8.99 12.93 5.38
N GLN A 18 8.23 13.04 6.48
CA GLN A 18 8.78 12.98 7.84
C GLN A 18 8.82 11.54 8.38
N GLY A 19 8.41 10.55 7.59
CA GLY A 19 8.33 9.15 7.98
C GLY A 19 7.11 8.81 8.83
N ARG A 20 6.11 9.70 8.94
CA ARG A 20 4.91 9.43 9.72
C ARG A 20 3.95 8.54 8.93
N ASN A 21 3.38 7.54 9.58
CA ASN A 21 2.38 6.66 9.00
C ASN A 21 1.05 7.39 8.87
N ILE A 22 0.59 7.54 7.63
CA ILE A 22 -0.66 8.22 7.32
C ILE A 22 -1.78 7.21 7.08
N ALA A 23 -1.45 6.05 6.52
CA ALA A 23 -2.39 4.96 6.31
C ALA A 23 -1.71 3.60 6.35
N LEU A 24 -2.47 2.61 6.79
CA LEU A 24 -2.12 1.20 6.78
C LEU A 24 -3.32 0.43 6.23
N SER A 25 -3.09 -0.45 5.25
CA SER A 25 -4.14 -1.32 4.74
C SER A 25 -3.63 -2.73 4.55
N THR A 26 -4.47 -3.71 4.91
CA THR A 26 -4.17 -5.13 4.73
C THR A 26 -5.04 -5.72 3.63
N LEU A 27 -4.41 -6.27 2.59
CA LEU A 27 -5.04 -6.88 1.44
C LEU A 27 -5.03 -8.40 1.58
N GLN A 28 -6.21 -9.04 1.59
CA GLN A 28 -6.33 -10.50 1.70
C GLN A 28 -6.78 -11.19 0.40
N THR A 29 -7.51 -10.51 -0.50
CA THR A 29 -8.19 -11.25 -1.59
C THR A 29 -8.22 -10.55 -2.96
N ASP A 30 -8.20 -9.21 -3.03
CA ASP A 30 -8.63 -8.52 -4.26
C ASP A 30 -7.53 -7.71 -4.99
N ASN A 31 -6.27 -7.83 -4.56
CA ASN A 31 -5.11 -7.10 -5.12
C ASN A 31 -5.26 -5.56 -5.21
N ARG A 32 -6.30 -4.97 -4.62
CA ARG A 32 -6.60 -3.54 -4.66
C ARG A 32 -7.05 -3.06 -3.30
N THR A 33 -6.43 -1.99 -2.80
CA THR A 33 -6.88 -1.28 -1.59
C THR A 33 -7.28 0.12 -1.99
N LEU A 34 -8.31 0.63 -1.32
CA LEU A 34 -8.63 2.05 -1.36
C LEU A 34 -7.81 2.76 -0.29
N LEU A 35 -7.29 3.94 -0.66
CA LEU A 35 -6.68 4.87 0.27
C LEU A 35 -7.60 6.08 0.37
N ASP A 36 -8.03 6.42 1.59
CA ASP A 36 -8.80 7.65 1.81
C ASP A 36 -7.87 8.87 1.68
N THR A 37 -7.97 9.55 0.55
CA THR A 37 -7.11 10.71 0.25
C THR A 37 -7.45 11.94 1.07
N ARG A 38 -8.57 11.97 1.82
CA ARG A 38 -8.92 13.08 2.72
C ARG A 38 -7.97 13.17 3.91
N LEU A 39 -7.26 12.10 4.22
CA LEU A 39 -6.21 12.05 5.24
C LEU A 39 -4.87 12.62 4.72
N LEU A 40 -4.77 12.90 3.42
CA LEU A 40 -3.56 13.37 2.79
C LEU A 40 -3.62 14.89 2.61
N THR A 41 -2.52 15.55 2.94
CA THR A 41 -2.23 16.93 2.56
C THR A 41 -1.49 16.95 1.22
N PRO A 42 -1.53 18.05 0.44
CA PRO A 42 -0.69 18.16 -0.74
C PRO A 42 0.78 17.92 -0.39
N GLY A 43 1.43 16.95 -1.06
CA GLY A 43 2.79 16.55 -0.72
C GLY A 43 3.22 15.25 -1.40
N MET A 44 4.44 14.84 -1.08
CA MET A 44 5.00 13.56 -1.52
C MET A 44 4.78 12.50 -0.44
N TYR A 45 4.42 11.30 -0.89
CA TYR A 45 4.16 10.14 -0.04
C TYR A 45 4.92 8.93 -0.56
N PHE A 46 5.35 8.08 0.37
CA PHE A 46 6.03 6.83 0.07
C PHE A 46 5.08 5.67 0.33
N LEU A 47 5.05 4.73 -0.61
CA LEU A 47 4.38 3.44 -0.45
C LEU A 47 5.41 2.39 -0.09
N SER A 48 5.13 1.65 0.98
CA SER A 48 5.84 0.41 1.28
C SER A 48 4.93 -0.77 0.99
N THR A 49 5.44 -1.72 0.21
CA THR A 49 4.81 -3.02 -0.07
C THR A 49 5.81 -4.13 0.23
N PRO A 50 5.38 -5.36 0.54
CA PRO A 50 6.30 -6.49 0.69
C PRO A 50 7.17 -6.71 -0.55
N ASP A 51 8.35 -7.30 -0.38
CA ASP A 51 9.30 -7.54 -1.47
C ASP A 51 8.67 -8.35 -2.62
N GLY A 52 8.97 -7.94 -3.86
CA GLY A 52 8.45 -8.57 -5.08
C GLY A 52 7.09 -8.05 -5.55
N TRP A 53 6.40 -7.23 -4.75
CA TRP A 53 5.12 -6.65 -5.12
C TRP A 53 5.27 -5.30 -5.84
N LYS A 54 4.35 -5.01 -6.77
CA LYS A 54 4.26 -3.74 -7.48
C LYS A 54 2.90 -3.11 -7.21
N GLY A 55 2.90 -1.93 -6.58
CA GLY A 55 1.71 -1.11 -6.42
C GLY A 55 1.62 -0.04 -7.50
N GLN A 56 0.40 0.25 -7.98
CA GLN A 56 0.14 1.41 -8.81
C GLN A 56 -0.95 2.26 -8.14
N PHE A 57 -0.70 3.57 -7.99
CA PHE A 57 -1.74 4.51 -7.63
C PHE A 57 -2.61 4.80 -8.83
N ILE A 58 -3.91 4.54 -8.71
CA ILE A 58 -4.91 4.94 -9.69
C ILE A 58 -5.81 5.94 -8.97
N LYS A 59 -5.73 7.22 -9.37
CA LYS A 59 -6.68 8.23 -8.93
C LYS A 59 -8.00 7.94 -9.65
N GLN A 60 -9.04 7.57 -8.91
CA GLN A 60 -10.41 7.50 -9.45
C GLN A 60 -11.01 8.90 -9.57
#